data_AF-A0A969H8S6-F1
#
_entry.id   AF-A0A969H8S6-F1
#
_cell.length_a   1.000
_cell.length_b   1.000
_cell.length_c   1.000
_cell.angle_alpha   90.00
_cell.angle_beta   90.00
_cell.angle_gamma   90.00
#
_symmetry.space_group_name_H-M   'P 1'
#
loop_
_entity.id
_entity.type
_entity.pdbx_description
1 polymer ?
#
loop_
_entity_poly.entity_id
_entity_poly.type
_entity_poly.pdbx_seq_one_letter_code
_entity_poly.pdbx_strand_id
1 'polypeptide(L)'
;MQLAIDGQCQTFIPLATFRSQRGLPPEFAVAYFEPKEWQGLGSMEGSSQALLQMRQRLLDAVPQTVPLTELIPQAQAITDCFHHELAAINSQIGLREVEVEFAVAGFADVMQSVAYNLIQLSHTHQHNLAQVKNQFDFSSLYQNWLDASARVSAPPRSYLHEGISYRIQIVYNAYGRVGLKVSAADEVYYVLDPTLGCPAANYMFDLCDAVAQALFAALTLNVQR
;
A
#
# COMPACT_ATOMS: atom_id res chain seq x y z
N MET A 1 -8.04 -8.88 7.30
CA MET A 1 -7.18 -7.69 7.15
C MET A 1 -6.96 -7.08 8.51
N GLN A 2 -5.75 -6.57 8.75
CA GLN A 2 -5.40 -5.77 9.93
C GLN A 2 -4.84 -4.43 9.46
N LEU A 3 -5.15 -3.34 10.17
CA LEU A 3 -4.59 -2.01 9.94
C LEU A 3 -4.37 -1.29 11.28
N ALA A 4 -3.30 -0.52 11.39
CA ALA A 4 -3.14 0.41 12.51
C ALA A 4 -4.05 1.64 12.32
N ILE A 5 -5.00 1.86 13.24
CA ILE A 5 -5.89 3.03 13.24
C ILE A 5 -5.86 3.62 14.64
N ASP A 6 -5.68 4.94 14.72
CA ASP A 6 -5.57 5.68 15.99
C ASP A 6 -4.47 5.09 16.90
N GLY A 7 -3.37 4.61 16.30
CA GLY A 7 -2.22 4.01 17.01
C GLY A 7 -2.44 2.56 17.48
N GLN A 8 -3.55 1.93 17.12
CA GLN A 8 -3.87 0.56 17.53
C GLN A 8 -4.11 -0.35 16.32
N CYS A 9 -3.59 -1.58 16.37
CA CYS A 9 -3.86 -2.58 15.34
C CYS A 9 -5.32 -3.07 15.46
N GLN A 10 -6.11 -2.82 14.43
CA GLN A 10 -7.53 -3.19 14.36
C GLN A 10 -7.72 -4.38 13.43
N THR A 11 -8.51 -5.36 13.86
CA THR A 11 -8.90 -6.50 13.02
C THR A 11 -10.24 -6.22 12.36
N PHE A 12 -10.28 -6.37 11.03
CA PHE A 12 -11.48 -6.06 10.26
C PHE A 12 -12.38 -7.28 10.11
N ILE A 13 -13.66 -7.11 10.43
CA ILE A 13 -14.73 -8.09 10.21
C ILE A 13 -15.19 -8.01 8.75
N PRO A 14 -15.33 -9.13 8.02
CA PRO A 14 -15.91 -9.07 6.67
C PRO A 14 -17.31 -8.46 6.65
N LEU A 15 -17.59 -7.56 5.71
CA LEU A 15 -18.87 -6.84 5.63
C LEU A 15 -20.10 -7.76 5.59
N ALA A 16 -20.02 -8.88 4.87
CA ALA A 16 -21.10 -9.87 4.84
C ALA A 16 -21.40 -10.46 6.23
N THR A 17 -20.35 -10.79 6.99
CA THR A 17 -20.46 -11.30 8.36
C THR A 17 -21.06 -10.25 9.28
N PHE A 18 -20.56 -9.00 9.23
CA PHE A 18 -21.06 -7.91 10.06
C PHE A 18 -22.54 -7.62 9.80
N ARG A 19 -22.94 -7.54 8.51
CA ARG A 19 -24.35 -7.35 8.14
C ARG A 19 -25.25 -8.45 8.67
N SER A 20 -24.86 -9.71 8.47
CA SER A 20 -25.62 -10.86 8.94
C SER A 20 -25.78 -10.89 10.46
N GLN A 21 -24.75 -10.51 11.22
CA GLN A 21 -24.79 -10.46 12.69
C GLN A 21 -25.67 -9.33 13.24
N ARG A 22 -25.81 -8.24 12.48
CA ARG A 22 -26.53 -7.02 12.90
C ARG A 22 -27.88 -6.83 12.22
N GLY A 23 -28.33 -7.81 11.42
CA GLY A 23 -29.57 -7.71 10.65
C GLY A 23 -29.58 -6.55 9.64
N LEU A 24 -28.40 -6.09 9.21
CA LEU A 24 -28.28 -4.93 8.32
C LEU A 24 -28.55 -5.35 6.86
N PRO A 25 -29.14 -4.45 6.06
CA PRO A 25 -29.53 -4.80 4.71
C PRO A 25 -28.32 -4.85 3.76
N PRO A 26 -28.43 -5.49 2.58
CA PRO A 26 -27.32 -5.63 1.64
C PRO A 26 -26.70 -4.31 1.19
N GLU A 27 -27.47 -3.23 1.12
CA GLU A 27 -27.00 -1.89 0.76
C GLU A 27 -26.11 -1.26 1.83
N PHE A 28 -26.08 -1.75 3.07
CA PHE A 28 -25.14 -1.27 4.08
C PHE A 28 -23.71 -1.64 3.66
N ALA A 29 -23.05 -0.74 2.94
CA ALA A 29 -21.73 -0.92 2.36
C ALA A 29 -21.05 0.45 2.21
N VAL A 30 -19.75 0.49 1.93
CA VAL A 30 -19.05 1.76 1.73
C VAL A 30 -19.69 2.58 0.62
N ALA A 31 -20.17 1.95 -0.46
CA ALA A 31 -20.80 2.63 -1.58
C ALA A 31 -22.10 3.37 -1.22
N TYR A 32 -22.83 2.91 -0.19
CA TYR A 32 -24.03 3.60 0.29
C TYR A 32 -23.68 4.89 1.03
N PHE A 33 -22.63 4.83 1.85
CA PHE A 33 -22.17 5.99 2.62
C PHE A 33 -21.34 6.92 1.77
N GLU A 34 -20.51 6.43 0.87
CA GLU A 34 -19.65 7.24 0.01
C GLU A 34 -19.66 6.67 -1.41
N PRO A 35 -20.68 7.02 -2.22
CA PRO A 35 -20.77 6.55 -3.58
C PRO A 35 -19.53 6.97 -4.36
N LYS A 36 -19.04 6.07 -5.21
CA LYS A 36 -17.96 6.39 -6.14
C LYS A 36 -18.59 6.93 -7.42
N GLU A 37 -18.10 8.06 -7.91
CA GLU A 37 -18.40 8.50 -9.27
C GLU A 37 -17.56 7.63 -10.22
N TRP A 38 -18.17 6.60 -10.80
CA TRP A 38 -17.49 5.55 -11.59
C TRP A 38 -17.13 5.96 -13.02
N GLN A 39 -16.66 7.18 -13.25
CA GLN A 39 -16.19 7.57 -14.58
C GLN A 39 -14.70 7.20 -14.75
N GLY A 40 -14.45 6.06 -15.41
CA GLY A 40 -13.16 5.74 -16.03
C GLY A 40 -12.06 5.29 -15.07
N LEU A 41 -12.26 4.19 -14.34
CA LEU A 41 -11.13 3.57 -13.63
C LEU A 41 -10.19 2.90 -14.63
N GLY A 42 -8.89 3.05 -14.38
CA GLY A 42 -7.89 2.27 -15.08
C GLY A 42 -8.13 0.77 -14.88
N SER A 43 -7.96 0.01 -15.95
CA SER A 43 -8.04 -1.44 -15.93
C SER A 43 -6.66 -2.05 -16.09
N MET A 44 -6.38 -3.09 -15.32
CA MET A 44 -5.22 -3.95 -15.56
C MET A 44 -5.52 -5.05 -16.59
N GLU A 45 -6.78 -5.17 -17.03
CA GLU A 45 -7.16 -6.13 -18.07
C GLU A 45 -6.60 -5.67 -19.41
N GLY A 46 -5.72 -6.49 -19.99
CA GLY A 46 -5.06 -6.21 -21.28
C GLY A 46 -3.69 -5.53 -21.19
N SER A 47 -3.30 -4.97 -20.05
CA SER A 47 -2.01 -4.29 -19.84
C SER A 47 -0.93 -5.17 -19.20
N SER A 48 -1.18 -6.46 -19.01
CA SER A 48 -0.28 -7.40 -18.33
C SER A 48 1.13 -7.46 -18.92
N GLN A 49 1.26 -7.43 -20.26
CA GLN A 49 2.57 -7.39 -20.93
C GLN A 49 3.32 -6.08 -20.67
N ALA A 50 2.64 -4.94 -20.74
CA ALA A 50 3.25 -3.63 -20.48
C ALA A 50 3.71 -3.51 -19.02
N LEU A 51 2.90 -3.99 -18.07
CA LEU A 51 3.25 -4.05 -16.65
C LEU A 51 4.47 -4.97 -16.40
N LEU A 52 4.54 -6.13 -17.05
CA LEU A 52 5.71 -7.01 -16.97
C LEU A 52 6.98 -6.36 -17.54
N GLN A 53 6.87 -5.62 -18.64
CA GLN A 53 7.99 -4.88 -19.22
C GLN A 53 8.46 -3.75 -18.30
N MET A 54 7.54 -2.97 -17.72
CA MET A 54 7.87 -1.96 -16.72
C MET A 54 8.59 -2.58 -15.52
N ARG A 55 8.07 -3.70 -14.99
CA ARG A 55 8.73 -4.46 -13.92
C ARG A 55 10.16 -4.82 -14.31
N GLN A 56 10.37 -5.36 -15.50
CA GLN A 56 11.72 -5.74 -15.95
C GLN A 56 12.65 -4.53 -16.04
N ARG A 57 12.19 -3.41 -16.62
CA ARG A 57 12.99 -2.18 -16.73
C ARG A 57 13.39 -1.61 -15.38
N LEU A 58 12.51 -1.69 -14.39
CA LEU A 58 12.83 -1.28 -13.01
C LEU A 58 13.90 -2.16 -12.39
N LEU A 59 13.83 -3.48 -12.61
CA LEU A 59 14.87 -4.40 -12.14
C LEU A 59 16.20 -4.15 -12.86
N ASP A 60 16.17 -3.86 -14.16
CA ASP A 60 17.36 -3.52 -14.94
C ASP A 60 17.97 -2.16 -14.52
N ALA A 61 17.16 -1.26 -13.95
CA ALA A 61 17.61 0.01 -13.40
C ALA A 61 18.34 -0.14 -12.05
N VAL A 62 18.29 -1.32 -11.42
CA VAL A 62 19.08 -1.62 -10.22
C VAL A 62 20.50 -2.03 -10.62
N PRO A 63 21.55 -1.28 -10.24
CA PRO A 63 22.93 -1.66 -10.54
C PRO A 63 23.30 -3.01 -9.91
N GLN A 64 24.27 -3.71 -10.49
CA GLN A 64 24.78 -4.96 -9.90
C GLN A 64 25.42 -4.76 -8.51
N THR A 65 25.91 -3.55 -8.25
CA THR A 65 26.51 -3.17 -6.97
C THR A 65 26.07 -1.76 -6.59
N VAL A 66 25.55 -1.59 -5.38
CA VAL A 66 25.12 -0.32 -4.80
C VAL A 66 25.85 -0.14 -3.47
N PRO A 67 26.79 0.80 -3.36
CA PRO A 67 27.41 1.14 -2.07
C PRO A 67 26.35 1.62 -1.08
N LEU A 68 26.55 1.34 0.22
CA LEU A 68 25.63 1.79 1.27
C LEU A 68 25.32 3.30 1.21
N THR A 69 26.31 4.12 0.85
CA THR A 69 26.18 5.58 0.72
C THR A 69 25.30 6.01 -0.46
N GLU A 70 25.13 5.14 -1.45
CA GLU A 70 24.36 5.40 -2.67
C GLU A 70 22.92 4.85 -2.60
N LEU A 71 22.52 4.20 -1.50
CA LEU A 71 21.17 3.61 -1.38
C LEU A 71 20.04 4.64 -1.55
N ILE A 72 20.16 5.81 -0.92
CA ILE A 72 19.12 6.85 -1.01
C ILE A 72 19.06 7.45 -2.43
N PRO A 73 20.18 7.91 -3.04
CA PRO A 73 20.18 8.31 -4.44
C PRO A 73 19.64 7.24 -5.39
N GLN A 74 19.98 5.97 -5.17
CA GLN A 74 19.52 4.87 -6.00
C GLN A 74 18.00 4.63 -5.86
N ALA A 75 17.45 4.72 -4.65
CA ALA A 75 16.01 4.63 -4.42
C ALA A 75 15.24 5.74 -5.17
N GLN A 76 15.78 6.97 -5.19
CA GLN A 76 15.22 8.07 -5.98
C GLN A 76 15.30 7.78 -7.49
N ALA A 77 16.45 7.34 -7.99
CA ALA A 77 16.62 7.03 -9.42
C ALA A 77 15.64 5.93 -9.91
N ILE A 78 15.40 4.91 -9.08
CA ILE A 78 14.41 3.85 -9.39
C ILE A 78 12.98 4.41 -9.35
N THR A 79 12.68 5.33 -8.43
CA THR A 79 11.39 6.03 -8.37
C THR A 79 11.15 6.87 -9.63
N ASP A 80 12.17 7.60 -10.09
CA ASP A 80 12.09 8.38 -11.33
C ASP A 80 11.88 7.47 -12.54
N CYS A 81 12.55 6.31 -12.58
CA CYS A 81 12.31 5.27 -13.58
C CYS A 81 10.86 4.76 -13.53
N PHE A 82 10.32 4.49 -12.34
CA PHE A 82 8.93 4.03 -12.20
C PHE A 82 7.94 5.07 -12.71
N HIS A 83 8.15 6.33 -12.37
CA HIS A 83 7.32 7.42 -12.88
C HIS A 83 7.35 7.49 -14.40
N HIS A 84 8.54 7.46 -15.00
CA HIS A 84 8.71 7.50 -16.44
C HIS A 84 8.01 6.32 -17.13
N GLU A 85 8.24 5.10 -16.64
CA GLU A 85 7.67 3.89 -17.23
C GLU A 85 6.15 3.82 -17.05
N LEU A 86 5.63 4.19 -15.87
CA LEU A 86 4.19 4.23 -15.62
C LEU A 86 3.50 5.24 -16.55
N ALA A 87 4.09 6.43 -16.72
CA ALA A 87 3.57 7.43 -17.65
C ALA A 87 3.58 6.93 -19.11
N ALA A 88 4.65 6.22 -19.53
CA ALA A 88 4.77 5.67 -20.87
C ALA A 88 3.71 4.61 -21.18
N ILE A 89 3.31 3.81 -20.20
CA ILE A 89 2.28 2.77 -20.37
C ILE A 89 0.87 3.24 -19.96
N ASN A 90 0.72 4.46 -19.44
CA ASN A 90 -0.56 4.92 -18.87
C ASN A 90 -1.70 4.97 -19.89
N SER A 91 -1.41 5.16 -21.18
CA SER A 91 -2.42 5.08 -22.25
C SER A 91 -3.07 3.68 -22.36
N GLN A 92 -2.41 2.63 -21.85
CA GLN A 92 -2.92 1.26 -21.81
C GLN A 92 -3.62 0.92 -20.50
N ILE A 93 -3.25 1.59 -19.39
CA ILE A 93 -3.83 1.36 -18.06
C ILE A 93 -5.07 2.23 -17.87
N GLY A 94 -5.00 3.51 -18.28
CA GLY A 94 -6.08 4.48 -18.16
C GLY A 94 -6.17 5.13 -16.78
N LEU A 95 -5.04 5.39 -16.10
CA LEU A 95 -5.05 6.16 -14.86
C LEU A 95 -5.19 7.65 -15.16
N ARG A 96 -5.90 8.36 -14.29
CA ARG A 96 -5.88 9.84 -14.27
C ARG A 96 -4.51 10.32 -13.80
N GLU A 97 -4.15 11.54 -14.15
CA GLU A 97 -2.87 12.16 -13.75
C GLU A 97 -2.64 12.07 -12.23
N VAL A 98 -3.67 12.45 -11.44
CA VAL A 98 -3.63 12.35 -9.97
C VAL A 98 -3.43 10.90 -9.46
N GLU A 99 -3.89 9.89 -10.20
CA GLU A 99 -3.70 8.49 -9.83
C GLU A 99 -2.28 7.99 -10.16
N VAL A 100 -1.68 8.51 -11.23
CA VAL A 100 -0.25 8.30 -11.53
C VAL A 100 0.60 8.92 -10.41
N GLU A 101 0.33 10.17 -10.04
CA GLU A 101 1.03 10.85 -8.94
C GLU A 101 0.92 10.09 -7.62
N PHE A 102 -0.27 9.60 -7.26
CA PHE A 102 -0.43 8.80 -6.06
C PHE A 102 0.33 7.47 -6.11
N ALA A 103 0.33 6.78 -7.26
CA ALA A 103 1.08 5.55 -7.43
C ALA A 103 2.60 5.78 -7.28
N VAL A 104 3.12 6.85 -7.91
CA VAL A 104 4.54 7.23 -7.83
C VAL A 104 4.93 7.62 -6.40
N ALA A 105 4.12 8.44 -5.72
CA ALA A 105 4.37 8.81 -4.33
C ALA A 105 4.41 7.58 -3.41
N GLY A 106 3.43 6.66 -3.55
CA GLY A 106 3.41 5.43 -2.75
C GLY A 106 4.61 4.52 -3.03
N PHE A 107 5.03 4.40 -4.29
CA PHE A 107 6.25 3.67 -4.64
C PHE A 107 7.50 4.31 -4.02
N ALA A 108 7.61 5.63 -4.12
CA ALA A 108 8.72 6.41 -3.55
C ALA A 108 8.85 6.20 -2.03
N ASP A 109 7.74 6.29 -1.30
CA ASP A 109 7.71 6.09 0.15
C ASP A 109 8.20 4.70 0.54
N VAL A 110 7.80 3.66 -0.20
CA VAL A 110 8.23 2.28 0.05
C VAL A 110 9.72 2.11 -0.25
N MET A 111 10.22 2.62 -1.39
CA MET A 111 11.65 2.53 -1.74
C MET A 111 12.53 3.29 -0.76
N GLN A 112 12.08 4.45 -0.29
CA GLN A 112 12.76 5.22 0.74
C GLN A 112 12.79 4.45 2.07
N SER A 113 11.68 3.83 2.47
CA SER A 113 11.59 3.00 3.66
C SER A 113 12.54 1.79 3.60
N VAL A 114 12.66 1.16 2.42
CA VAL A 114 13.63 0.07 2.17
C VAL A 114 15.06 0.58 2.33
N ALA A 115 15.43 1.68 1.67
CA ALA A 115 16.77 2.24 1.75
C ALA A 115 17.18 2.58 3.20
N TYR A 116 16.30 3.25 3.95
CA TYR A 116 16.56 3.57 5.35
C TYR A 116 16.66 2.34 6.24
N ASN A 117 15.80 1.34 6.04
CA ASN A 117 15.87 0.11 6.82
C ASN A 117 17.19 -0.63 6.56
N LEU A 118 17.63 -0.74 5.30
CA LEU A 118 18.92 -1.35 4.96
C LEU A 118 20.10 -0.59 5.57
N ILE A 119 20.06 0.75 5.59
CA ILE A 119 21.06 1.58 6.28
C ILE A 119 21.08 1.30 7.78
N GLN A 120 19.91 1.30 8.42
CA GLN A 120 19.76 1.06 9.84
C GLN A 120 20.25 -0.34 10.23
N LEU A 121 19.85 -1.39 9.50
CA LEU A 121 20.28 -2.76 9.74
C LEU A 121 21.79 -2.89 9.53
N SER A 122 22.33 -2.29 8.46
CA SER A 122 23.77 -2.30 8.19
C SER A 122 24.57 -1.68 9.32
N HIS A 123 24.09 -0.56 9.87
CA HIS A 123 24.70 0.08 11.04
C HIS A 123 24.58 -0.80 12.31
N THR A 124 23.37 -1.29 12.60
CA THR A 124 23.07 -2.11 13.79
C THR A 124 23.91 -3.39 13.83
N HIS A 125 24.14 -4.00 12.68
CA HIS A 125 24.88 -5.25 12.54
C HIS A 125 26.34 -5.05 12.11
N GLN A 126 26.92 -3.87 12.35
CA GLN A 126 28.34 -3.57 12.11
C GLN A 126 28.80 -3.98 10.71
N HIS A 127 27.95 -3.71 9.71
CA HIS A 127 28.18 -4.03 8.31
C HIS A 127 28.32 -5.54 8.00
N ASN A 128 27.74 -6.42 8.83
CA ASN A 128 27.64 -7.86 8.56
C ASN A 128 26.45 -8.17 7.64
N LEU A 129 26.72 -8.33 6.35
CA LEU A 129 25.68 -8.57 5.33
C LEU A 129 24.84 -9.82 5.61
N ALA A 130 25.41 -10.89 6.20
CA ALA A 130 24.66 -12.10 6.53
C ALA A 130 23.63 -11.86 7.65
N GLN A 131 23.95 -11.01 8.63
CA GLN A 131 23.00 -10.63 9.67
C GLN A 131 21.94 -9.68 9.13
N VAL A 132 22.31 -8.69 8.31
CA VAL A 132 21.36 -7.81 7.62
C VAL A 132 20.37 -8.65 6.81
N LYS A 133 20.85 -9.65 6.05
CA LYS A 133 19.99 -10.57 5.29
C LYS A 133 18.95 -11.26 6.16
N ASN A 134 19.35 -11.74 7.33
CA ASN A 134 18.47 -12.50 8.21
C ASN A 134 17.43 -11.62 8.92
N GLN A 135 17.61 -10.30 8.92
CA GLN A 135 16.73 -9.34 9.59
C GLN A 135 15.91 -8.50 8.62
N PHE A 136 16.30 -8.43 7.34
CA PHE A 136 15.54 -7.71 6.32
C PHE A 136 14.23 -8.44 6.00
N ASP A 137 13.11 -7.83 6.35
CA ASP A 137 11.76 -8.32 6.08
C ASP A 137 10.95 -7.25 5.33
N PHE A 138 10.89 -7.39 4.01
CA PHE A 138 10.13 -6.50 3.15
C PHE A 138 8.63 -6.51 3.47
N SER A 139 8.06 -7.67 3.81
CA SER A 139 6.63 -7.79 4.08
C SER A 139 6.22 -6.97 5.30
N SER A 140 7.02 -7.04 6.37
CA SER A 140 6.81 -6.22 7.57
C SER A 140 6.99 -4.72 7.28
N LEU A 141 8.00 -4.33 6.49
CA LEU A 141 8.20 -2.93 6.09
C LEU A 141 7.02 -2.37 5.30
N TYR A 142 6.54 -3.13 4.32
CA TYR A 142 5.44 -2.73 3.47
C TYR A 142 4.12 -2.65 4.27
N GLN A 143 3.88 -3.59 5.18
CA GLN A 143 2.72 -3.53 6.07
C GLN A 143 2.77 -2.31 6.98
N ASN A 144 3.93 -1.97 7.53
CA ASN A 144 4.09 -0.76 8.35
C ASN A 144 3.79 0.52 7.56
N TRP A 145 4.24 0.61 6.30
CA TRP A 145 3.89 1.72 5.41
C TRP A 145 2.38 1.77 5.14
N LEU A 146 1.76 0.62 4.85
CA LEU A 146 0.32 0.54 4.61
C LEU A 146 -0.49 0.95 5.84
N ASP A 147 -0.06 0.54 7.03
CA ASP A 147 -0.62 0.92 8.32
C ASP A 147 -0.49 2.43 8.57
N ALA A 148 0.67 3.01 8.28
CA ALA A 148 0.90 4.46 8.41
C ALA A 148 0.05 5.28 7.43
N SER A 149 -0.36 4.69 6.30
CA SER A 149 -1.26 5.32 5.33
C SER A 149 -2.74 5.26 5.73
N ALA A 150 -3.08 4.48 6.77
CA ALA A 150 -4.46 4.27 7.16
C ALA A 150 -5.07 5.54 7.78
N ARG A 151 -6.27 5.91 7.32
CA ARG A 151 -7.00 7.08 7.82
C ARG A 151 -8.50 6.84 7.85
N VAL A 152 -9.19 7.59 8.69
CA VAL A 152 -10.64 7.50 8.85
C VAL A 152 -11.27 8.84 8.46
N SER A 153 -12.32 8.85 7.64
CA SER A 153 -13.00 10.11 7.25
C SER A 153 -13.67 10.78 8.43
N ALA A 154 -13.77 12.11 8.35
CA ALA A 154 -14.58 12.94 9.24
C ALA A 154 -15.42 13.93 8.43
N PRO A 155 -16.61 14.34 8.92
CA PRO A 155 -17.29 13.87 10.12
C PRO A 155 -18.00 12.51 9.93
N PRO A 156 -18.39 11.82 11.02
CA PRO A 156 -19.19 10.60 10.94
C PRO A 156 -20.60 10.86 10.39
N ARG A 157 -21.13 9.89 9.64
CA ARG A 157 -22.50 9.90 9.09
C ARG A 157 -23.43 9.07 9.98
N SER A 158 -24.61 9.60 10.31
CA SER A 158 -25.59 8.86 11.11
C SER A 158 -26.41 7.90 10.24
N TYR A 159 -26.70 6.72 10.76
CA TYR A 159 -27.56 5.71 10.13
C TYR A 159 -28.44 5.05 11.19
N LEU A 160 -29.76 5.02 10.99
CA LEU A 160 -30.71 4.42 11.93
C LEU A 160 -31.28 3.14 11.32
N HIS A 161 -31.13 2.01 12.03
CA HIS A 161 -31.70 0.72 11.61
C HIS A 161 -32.29 0.01 12.82
N GLU A 162 -33.57 -0.36 12.72
CA GLU A 162 -34.31 -1.06 13.79
C GLU A 162 -34.21 -0.38 15.17
N GLY A 163 -34.20 0.97 15.18
CA GLY A 163 -34.10 1.77 16.41
C GLY A 163 -32.67 1.89 16.97
N ILE A 164 -31.67 1.26 16.35
CA ILE A 164 -30.26 1.39 16.73
C ILE A 164 -29.60 2.48 15.87
N SER A 165 -28.97 3.45 16.54
CA SER A 165 -28.21 4.51 15.89
C SER A 165 -26.76 4.08 15.68
N TYR A 166 -26.32 4.16 14.43
CA TYR A 166 -24.96 3.89 13.99
C TYR A 166 -24.29 5.20 13.55
N ARG A 167 -22.99 5.34 13.85
CA ARG A 167 -22.13 6.40 13.31
C ARG A 167 -21.09 5.76 12.41
N ILE A 168 -21.08 6.17 11.15
CA ILE A 168 -20.31 5.54 10.09
C ILE A 168 -19.21 6.48 9.62
N GLN A 169 -17.99 5.98 9.59
CA GLN A 169 -16.85 6.64 8.95
C GLN A 169 -16.21 5.67 7.95
N ILE A 170 -15.61 6.21 6.89
CA ILE A 170 -14.93 5.42 5.88
C ILE A 170 -13.47 5.26 6.28
N VAL A 171 -12.97 4.03 6.22
CA VAL A 171 -11.54 3.76 6.38
C VAL A 171 -10.89 3.76 5.00
N TYR A 172 -9.74 4.41 4.90
CA TYR A 172 -8.88 4.42 3.73
C TYR A 172 -7.48 3.91 4.10
N ASN A 173 -6.73 3.46 3.10
CA ASN A 173 -5.28 3.33 3.13
C ASN A 173 -4.70 3.94 1.83
N ALA A 174 -3.43 3.68 1.55
CA ALA A 174 -2.74 4.11 0.33
C ALA A 174 -3.45 3.71 -0.97
N TYR A 175 -4.26 2.64 -0.95
CA TYR A 175 -4.99 2.11 -2.09
C TYR A 175 -6.44 2.61 -2.19
N GLY A 176 -6.83 3.55 -1.33
CA GLY A 176 -8.17 4.14 -1.32
C GLY A 176 -9.06 3.55 -0.23
N ARG A 177 -10.36 3.45 -0.50
CA ARG A 177 -11.37 3.00 0.48
C ARG A 177 -11.20 1.51 0.74
N VAL A 178 -11.20 1.10 2.01
CA VAL A 178 -11.07 -0.31 2.40
C VAL A 178 -12.25 -0.81 3.22
N GLY A 179 -12.98 0.06 3.89
CA GLY A 179 -14.00 -0.38 4.82
C GLY A 179 -14.65 0.72 5.63
N LEU A 180 -15.24 0.33 6.76
CA LEU A 180 -16.00 1.18 7.65
C LEU A 180 -15.46 1.12 9.08
N LYS A 181 -15.42 2.27 9.76
CA LYS A 181 -15.43 2.35 11.22
C LYS A 181 -16.88 2.63 11.63
N VAL A 182 -17.49 1.68 12.32
CA VAL A 182 -18.90 1.72 12.72
C VAL A 182 -18.97 1.81 14.23
N SER A 183 -19.50 2.91 14.75
CA SER A 183 -19.82 3.04 16.17
C SER A 183 -21.29 2.79 16.39
N ALA A 184 -21.63 1.92 17.33
CA ALA A 184 -23.00 1.61 17.73
C ALA A 184 -23.05 1.46 19.25
N ALA A 185 -23.85 2.28 19.94
CA ALA A 185 -23.79 2.43 21.39
C ALA A 185 -22.34 2.68 21.86
N ASP A 186 -21.81 1.85 22.78
CA ASP A 186 -20.45 1.95 23.33
C ASP A 186 -19.42 1.06 22.59
N GLU A 187 -19.81 0.48 21.45
CA GLU A 187 -18.96 -0.44 20.69
C GLU A 187 -18.48 0.19 19.39
N VAL A 188 -17.26 -0.18 18.98
CA VAL A 188 -16.65 0.24 17.71
C VAL A 188 -16.24 -0.99 16.92
N TYR A 189 -16.64 -1.01 15.65
CA TYR A 189 -16.36 -2.09 14.71
C TYR A 189 -15.55 -1.56 13.54
N TYR A 190 -14.58 -2.36 13.11
CA TYR A 190 -13.86 -2.16 11.86
C TYR A 190 -14.32 -3.22 10.87
N VAL A 191 -14.86 -2.79 9.74
CA VAL A 191 -15.56 -3.66 8.80
C VAL A 191 -14.89 -3.57 7.44
N LEU A 192 -14.42 -4.69 6.89
CA LEU A 192 -13.78 -4.78 5.58
C LEU A 192 -14.84 -4.90 4.50
N ASP A 193 -14.81 -4.01 3.50
CA ASP A 193 -15.63 -4.11 2.30
C ASP A 193 -14.78 -4.69 1.16
N PRO A 194 -14.87 -6.01 0.87
CA PRO A 194 -13.98 -6.66 -0.09
C PRO A 194 -14.19 -6.20 -1.53
N THR A 195 -15.31 -5.55 -1.84
CA THR A 195 -15.59 -5.05 -3.19
C THR A 195 -14.74 -3.84 -3.58
N LEU A 196 -14.04 -3.24 -2.62
CA LEU A 196 -13.19 -2.06 -2.81
C LEU A 196 -11.71 -2.39 -2.95
N GLY A 197 -11.35 -3.68 -2.99
CA GLY A 197 -9.97 -4.09 -3.19
C GLY A 197 -9.39 -3.41 -4.44
N CYS A 198 -8.31 -2.64 -4.26
CA CYS A 198 -7.61 -2.04 -5.38
C CYS A 198 -6.93 -3.15 -6.18
N PRO A 199 -7.23 -3.32 -7.49
CA PRO A 199 -6.63 -4.37 -8.29
C PRO A 199 -5.09 -4.28 -8.31
N ALA A 200 -4.55 -3.06 -8.27
CA ALA A 200 -3.12 -2.82 -8.31
C ALA A 200 -2.39 -3.10 -6.98
N ALA A 201 -3.09 -3.36 -5.87
CA ALA A 201 -2.45 -3.54 -4.56
C ALA A 201 -1.45 -4.71 -4.57
N ASN A 202 -1.85 -5.87 -5.09
CA ASN A 202 -0.99 -7.04 -5.18
C ASN A 202 0.18 -6.79 -6.16
N TYR A 203 -0.11 -6.18 -7.31
CA TYR A 203 0.93 -5.85 -8.29
C TYR A 203 2.00 -4.92 -7.68
N MET A 204 1.57 -3.88 -6.96
CA MET A 204 2.49 -2.94 -6.30
C MET A 204 3.30 -3.61 -5.21
N PHE A 205 2.69 -4.49 -4.39
CA PHE A 205 3.42 -5.29 -3.42
C PHE A 205 4.52 -6.13 -4.10
N ASP A 206 4.14 -6.93 -5.11
CA ASP A 206 5.06 -7.82 -5.82
C ASP A 206 6.16 -7.07 -6.57
N LEU A 207 5.86 -5.87 -7.07
CA LEU A 207 6.83 -5.00 -7.74
C LEU A 207 7.82 -4.42 -6.74
N CYS A 208 7.32 -3.82 -5.65
CA CYS A 208 8.16 -3.24 -4.62
C CYS A 208 9.03 -4.30 -3.94
N ASP A 209 8.52 -5.50 -3.67
CA ASP A 209 9.31 -6.60 -3.13
C ASP A 209 10.46 -6.94 -4.07
N ALA A 210 10.17 -7.17 -5.36
CA ALA A 210 11.18 -7.53 -6.33
C ALA A 210 12.31 -6.48 -6.44
N VAL A 211 11.96 -5.19 -6.45
CA VAL A 211 12.94 -4.10 -6.47
C VAL A 211 13.73 -4.05 -5.16
N ALA A 212 13.06 -4.23 -4.01
CA ALA A 212 13.71 -4.24 -2.70
C ALA A 212 14.70 -5.41 -2.56
N GLN A 213 14.34 -6.61 -3.04
CA GLN A 213 15.24 -7.77 -3.09
C GLN A 213 16.42 -7.52 -4.03
N ALA A 214 16.20 -6.89 -5.19
CA ALA A 214 17.28 -6.54 -6.11
C ALA A 214 18.26 -5.52 -5.50
N LEU A 215 17.74 -4.47 -4.86
CA LEU A 215 18.54 -3.48 -4.12
C LEU A 215 19.35 -4.14 -3.00
N PHE A 216 18.72 -5.03 -2.23
CA PHE A 216 19.41 -5.77 -1.19
C PHE A 216 20.53 -6.67 -1.76
N ALA A 217 20.26 -7.37 -2.87
CA ALA A 217 21.26 -8.22 -3.52
C ALA A 217 22.46 -7.43 -4.07
N ALA A 218 22.22 -6.21 -4.53
CA ALA A 218 23.26 -5.30 -5.02
C ALA A 218 24.03 -4.61 -3.88
N LEU A 219 23.54 -4.64 -2.65
CA LEU A 219 24.12 -3.89 -1.54
C LEU A 219 25.57 -4.31 -1.25
N THR A 220 26.47 -3.34 -1.33
CA THR A 220 27.88 -3.51 -0.95
C THR A 220 28.20 -2.70 0.30
N LEU A 221 28.67 -3.42 1.33
CA LEU A 221 29.06 -2.85 2.60
C LEU A 221 30.58 -2.65 2.59
N ASN A 222 31.03 -1.51 2.07
CA ASN A 222 32.46 -1.17 2.13
C ASN A 222 32.84 -0.90 3.59
N VAL A 223 33.43 -1.89 4.24
CA VAL A 223 34.08 -1.70 5.54
C VAL A 223 35.42 -1.00 5.26
N GLN A 224 35.43 0.34 5.29
CA GLN A 224 36.70 1.04 5.48
C GLN A 224 37.19 0.65 6.89
N ARG A 225 38.17 -0.25 6.93
CA ARG A 225 38.91 -0.62 8.14
C ARG A 225 39.91 0.47 8.48
#